data_AF-A0A956FV72-F1
#
_entry.id   AF-A0A956FV72-F1
#
_cell.length_a   1.000
_cell.length_b   1.000
_cell.length_c   1.000
_cell.angle_alpha   90.00
_cell.angle_beta   90.00
_cell.angle_gamma   90.00
#
_symmetry.space_group_name_H-M   'P 1'
#
loop_
_entity.id
_entity.type
_entity.pdbx_description
1 polymer ?
#
loop_
_entity_poly.entity_id
_entity_poly.type
_entity_poly.pdbx_seq_one_letter_code
_entity_poly.pdbx_strand_id
1 'polypeptide(L)'
;MRKIHLMNEASRDATIVIDTVKAESGPTMGLPGKKINFRRYLAATDTGLHEALVAAHGEEYAQALIDGDPEIDVEQVGKYLTDTTPVFLSASGEVLHVSPHLVDVIFGPDGSERERKEASNIPGNVNDETPVRWTGRKLPRGQAITRFSFRRTIAVKHVDGLTYDFLYAMAQSLAEEDAMVMLGGGAKGKEPLIFQENGTPYRGFLEGRVDGPRYKLLLHLSNLELRVPDAAAS
;
A
#
# COMPACT_ATOMS: atom_id res chain seq x y z
N MET A 1 -16.76 -4.91 6.62
CA MET A 1 -16.76 -5.59 5.30
C MET A 1 -17.26 -4.58 4.28
N ARG A 2 -16.45 -4.21 3.27
CA ARG A 2 -16.75 -3.10 2.36
C ARG A 2 -17.58 -3.61 1.18
N LYS A 3 -18.65 -2.91 0.82
CA LYS A 3 -19.48 -3.23 -0.34
C LYS A 3 -18.90 -2.62 -1.62
N ILE A 4 -19.03 -3.34 -2.73
CA ILE A 4 -18.75 -2.84 -4.08
C ILE A 4 -19.76 -3.41 -5.07
N HIS A 5 -19.95 -2.74 -6.19
CA HIS A 5 -20.63 -3.33 -7.34
C HIS A 5 -19.64 -4.08 -8.24
N LEU A 6 -19.98 -5.31 -8.60
CA LEU A 6 -19.19 -6.14 -9.52
C LEU A 6 -20.09 -6.59 -10.67
N MET A 7 -19.64 -6.34 -11.90
CA MET A 7 -20.32 -6.75 -13.13
C MET A 7 -19.71 -8.02 -13.69
N ASN A 8 -20.55 -8.94 -14.16
CA ASN A 8 -20.14 -10.18 -14.83
C ASN A 8 -20.02 -10.01 -16.35
N GLU A 9 -19.69 -11.11 -17.03
CA GLU A 9 -19.57 -11.16 -18.50
C GLU A 9 -20.86 -10.77 -19.25
N ALA A 10 -22.02 -11.11 -18.69
CA ALA A 10 -23.33 -10.76 -19.25
C ALA A 10 -23.76 -9.31 -18.96
N SER A 11 -22.85 -8.45 -18.51
CA SER A 11 -23.11 -7.06 -18.12
C SER A 11 -24.18 -6.89 -17.03
N ARG A 12 -24.39 -7.93 -16.21
CA ARG A 12 -25.23 -7.85 -15.00
C ARG A 12 -24.33 -7.56 -13.81
N ASP A 13 -24.79 -6.73 -12.90
CA ASP A 13 -24.05 -6.36 -11.70
C ASP A 13 -24.76 -6.80 -10.42
N ALA A 14 -23.96 -6.97 -9.37
CA ALA A 14 -24.42 -7.31 -8.04
C ALA A 14 -23.66 -6.51 -6.99
N THR A 15 -24.33 -6.19 -5.89
CA THR A 15 -23.67 -5.65 -4.69
C THR A 15 -23.05 -6.80 -3.93
N ILE A 16 -21.72 -6.82 -3.83
CA ILE A 16 -20.98 -7.86 -3.13
C ILE A 16 -20.12 -7.24 -2.05
N VAL A 17 -19.47 -8.09 -1.25
CA VAL A 17 -18.54 -7.64 -0.22
C VAL A 17 -17.11 -8.05 -0.56
N ILE A 18 -16.18 -7.13 -0.36
CA ILE A 18 -14.76 -7.40 -0.38
C ILE A 18 -14.18 -7.46 1.03
N ASP A 19 -13.22 -8.36 1.21
CA ASP A 19 -12.53 -8.59 2.47
C ASP A 19 -11.04 -8.88 2.25
N THR A 20 -10.22 -8.55 3.24
CA THR A 20 -8.78 -8.83 3.17
C THR A 20 -8.54 -10.31 3.44
N VAL A 21 -7.70 -10.95 2.64
CA VAL A 21 -7.27 -12.32 2.91
C VAL A 21 -6.41 -12.30 4.17
N LYS A 22 -6.80 -13.06 5.20
CA LYS A 22 -6.01 -13.18 6.43
C LYS A 22 -4.67 -13.81 6.09
N ALA A 23 -3.59 -13.09 6.36
CA ALA A 23 -2.25 -13.65 6.34
C ALA A 23 -2.08 -14.60 7.55
N GLU A 24 -1.23 -15.61 7.38
CA GLU A 24 -0.78 -16.41 8.51
C GLU A 24 -0.04 -15.52 9.51
N SER A 25 -0.12 -15.88 10.79
CA SER A 25 0.63 -15.17 11.82
C SER A 25 2.12 -15.34 11.54
N GLY A 26 2.81 -14.23 11.28
CA GLY A 26 4.26 -14.22 11.16
C GLY A 26 4.95 -14.61 12.48
N PRO A 27 6.28 -14.78 12.46
CA PRO A 27 7.03 -15.03 13.68
C PRO A 27 6.82 -13.88 14.67
N THR A 28 6.62 -14.23 15.94
CA THR A 28 6.52 -13.26 17.02
C THR A 28 7.93 -12.80 17.39
N MET A 29 8.17 -11.49 17.34
CA MET A 29 9.43 -10.94 17.83
C MET A 29 9.51 -11.08 19.35
N GLY A 30 10.52 -11.78 19.85
CA GLY A 30 10.91 -11.77 21.26
C GLY A 30 11.35 -13.10 21.83
N LEU A 31 11.54 -13.11 23.15
CA LEU A 31 11.88 -14.32 23.90
C LEU A 31 10.62 -15.13 24.22
N PRO A 32 10.67 -16.47 24.21
CA PRO A 32 9.53 -17.32 24.55
C PRO A 32 8.89 -16.93 25.90
N GLY A 33 7.57 -16.72 25.90
CA GLY A 33 6.81 -16.39 27.11
C GLY A 33 6.99 -14.96 27.65
N LYS A 34 7.78 -14.11 26.98
CA LYS A 34 7.96 -12.70 27.38
C LYS A 34 7.28 -11.75 26.40
N LYS A 35 6.52 -10.79 26.94
CA LYS A 35 5.93 -9.70 26.18
C LYS A 35 6.98 -8.60 25.97
N ILE A 36 7.30 -8.28 24.72
CA ILE A 36 8.13 -7.13 24.36
C ILE A 36 7.23 -5.94 24.04
N ASN A 37 7.59 -4.75 24.52
CA ASN A 37 6.95 -3.50 24.16
C ASN A 37 8.01 -2.57 23.55
N PHE A 38 7.77 -2.09 22.34
CA PHE A 38 8.60 -1.05 21.74
C PHE A 38 8.20 0.30 22.33
N ARG A 39 9.19 1.07 22.78
CA ARG A 39 8.98 2.44 23.27
C ARG A 39 9.91 3.37 22.52
N ARG A 40 9.39 4.54 22.17
CA ARG A 40 10.19 5.66 21.68
C ARG A 40 10.69 6.44 22.90
N TYR A 41 11.92 6.95 22.82
CA TYR A 41 12.49 7.80 23.85
C TYR A 41 13.12 9.03 23.20
N LEU A 42 13.22 10.13 23.95
CA LEU A 42 13.94 11.32 23.52
C LEU A 42 15.44 11.02 23.53
N ALA A 43 16.09 11.10 22.36
CA ALA A 43 17.52 10.79 22.21
C ALA A 43 18.41 12.02 22.42
N ALA A 44 17.95 13.20 22.03
CA ALA A 44 18.67 14.47 22.17
C ALA A 44 17.68 15.65 22.17
N THR A 45 18.06 16.75 22.78
CA THR A 45 17.41 18.06 22.68
C THR A 45 18.06 18.87 21.54
N ASP A 46 17.48 20.03 21.21
CA ASP A 46 18.05 21.00 20.26
C ASP A 46 19.47 21.43 20.64
N THR A 47 19.75 21.60 21.93
CA THR A 47 21.08 21.92 22.47
C THR A 47 22.10 20.78 22.31
N GLY A 48 21.64 19.54 22.21
CA GLY A 48 22.50 18.36 22.00
C GLY A 48 22.80 18.04 20.54
N LEU A 49 22.33 18.88 19.59
CA LEU A 49 22.60 18.70 18.17
C LEU A 49 23.95 19.30 17.77
N HIS A 50 24.48 18.83 16.64
CA HIS A 50 25.79 19.21 16.13
C HIS A 50 26.02 20.73 16.08
N GLU A 51 25.08 21.50 15.50
CA GLU A 51 25.21 22.95 15.37
C GLU A 51 25.35 23.66 16.73
N ALA A 52 24.60 23.21 17.74
CA ALA A 52 24.65 23.78 19.09
C ALA A 52 25.97 23.40 19.80
N LEU A 53 26.44 22.16 19.64
CA LEU A 53 27.71 21.71 20.20
C LEU A 53 28.90 22.44 19.58
N VAL A 54 28.89 22.64 18.26
CA VAL A 54 29.92 23.42 17.55
C VAL A 54 29.93 24.88 18.03
N ALA A 55 28.76 25.48 18.24
CA ALA A 55 28.66 26.84 18.76
C ALA A 55 29.21 26.97 20.19
N ALA A 56 29.02 25.94 21.03
CA ALA A 56 29.44 25.95 22.43
C ALA A 56 30.91 25.54 22.64
N HIS A 57 31.42 24.58 21.87
CA HIS A 57 32.71 23.92 22.10
C HIS A 57 33.70 24.04 20.93
N GLY A 58 33.31 24.66 19.81
CA GLY A 58 34.08 24.72 18.56
C GLY A 58 33.87 23.50 17.67
N GLU A 59 34.41 23.51 16.45
CA GLU A 59 34.25 22.40 15.48
C GLU A 59 34.82 21.06 15.99
N GLU A 60 35.90 21.12 16.78
CA GLU A 60 36.60 19.97 17.34
C GLU A 60 36.23 19.78 18.82
N TYR A 61 35.05 19.22 19.07
CA TYR A 61 34.48 19.05 20.42
C TYR A 61 34.55 17.61 20.96
N ALA A 62 35.32 16.73 20.32
CA ALA A 62 35.42 15.31 20.69
C ALA A 62 35.89 15.09 22.14
N GLN A 63 36.82 15.92 22.64
CA GLN A 63 37.28 15.83 24.03
C GLN A 63 36.16 16.22 25.01
N ALA A 64 35.32 17.20 24.66
CA ALA A 64 34.18 17.60 25.48
C ALA A 64 33.15 16.47 25.60
N LEU A 65 32.91 15.70 24.52
CA LEU A 65 32.08 14.48 24.56
C LEU A 65 32.62 13.47 25.57
N ILE A 66 33.93 13.18 25.50
CA ILE A 66 34.57 12.20 26.39
C ILE A 66 34.50 12.64 27.86
N ASP A 67 34.68 13.93 28.11
CA ASP A 67 34.84 14.44 29.48
C ASP A 67 33.52 14.58 30.23
N GLY A 68 32.39 14.76 29.53
CA GLY A 68 31.14 15.08 30.24
C GLY A 68 29.84 14.99 29.46
N ASP A 69 29.80 14.33 28.30
CA ASP A 69 28.57 14.09 27.53
C ASP A 69 27.67 15.35 27.36
N PRO A 70 28.22 16.49 26.86
CA PRO A 70 27.48 17.76 26.76
C PRO A 70 26.28 17.70 25.81
N GLU A 71 26.19 16.66 24.97
CA GLU A 71 25.03 16.38 24.12
C GLU A 71 23.84 15.79 24.88
N ILE A 72 24.06 15.31 26.11
CA ILE A 72 23.05 14.64 26.92
C ILE A 72 22.47 15.61 27.95
N ASP A 73 21.29 16.13 27.66
CA ASP A 73 20.45 16.75 28.69
C ASP A 73 19.90 15.66 29.62
N VAL A 74 20.57 15.48 30.76
CA VAL A 74 20.22 14.45 31.77
C VAL A 74 18.80 14.58 32.32
N GLU A 75 18.19 15.78 32.26
CA GLU A 75 16.83 16.01 32.73
C GLU A 75 15.77 15.67 31.67
N GLN A 76 16.16 15.54 30.40
CA GLN A 76 15.24 15.34 29.27
C GLN A 76 15.45 14.01 28.53
N VAL A 77 16.70 13.64 28.26
CA VAL A 77 17.04 12.44 27.48
C VAL A 77 16.55 11.17 28.19
N GLY A 78 16.06 10.22 27.41
CA GLY A 78 15.50 8.95 27.92
C GLY A 78 14.02 9.01 28.30
N LYS A 79 13.38 10.20 28.30
CA LYS A 79 11.93 10.33 28.48
C LYS A 79 11.17 9.54 27.42
N TYR A 80 10.16 8.77 27.84
CA TYR A 80 9.30 8.04 26.91
C TYR A 80 8.42 9.00 26.13
N LEU A 81 8.44 8.84 24.81
CA LEU A 81 7.59 9.58 23.90
C LEU A 81 6.33 8.75 23.61
N THR A 82 5.17 9.32 23.93
CA THR A 82 3.86 8.72 23.65
C THR A 82 3.29 9.32 22.36
N ASP A 83 2.41 10.30 22.46
CA ASP A 83 1.73 10.92 21.34
C ASP A 83 2.52 12.14 20.87
N THR A 84 3.08 12.04 19.66
CA THR A 84 3.90 13.10 19.06
C THR A 84 3.18 13.64 17.84
N THR A 85 3.06 14.97 17.74
CA THR A 85 2.53 15.64 16.55
C THR A 85 3.71 16.12 15.69
N PRO A 86 3.78 15.76 14.39
CA PRO A 86 4.80 16.31 13.51
C PRO A 86 4.58 17.82 13.31
N VAL A 87 5.66 18.58 13.37
CA VAL A 87 5.69 20.01 13.06
C VAL A 87 6.75 20.21 11.99
N PHE A 88 6.43 21.02 10.98
CA PHE A 88 7.39 21.35 9.93
C PHE A 88 8.11 22.66 10.30
N LEU A 89 9.42 22.68 10.14
CA LEU A 89 10.25 23.85 10.35
C LEU A 89 10.72 24.41 9.01
N SER A 90 10.90 25.73 8.96
CA SER A 90 11.61 26.40 7.86
C SER A 90 13.10 26.05 7.88
N ALA A 91 13.85 26.48 6.85
CA ALA A 91 15.31 26.37 6.85
C ALA A 91 15.97 27.16 8.00
N SER A 92 15.27 28.15 8.59
CA SER A 92 15.70 28.91 9.77
C SER A 92 15.27 28.28 11.11
N GLY A 93 14.60 27.13 11.10
CA GLY A 93 14.12 26.46 12.32
C GLY A 93 12.79 27.01 12.87
N GLU A 94 12.13 27.93 12.16
CA GLU A 94 10.86 28.51 12.57
C GLU A 94 9.69 27.58 12.21
N VAL A 95 8.68 27.50 13.09
CA VAL A 95 7.51 26.66 12.85
C VAL A 95 6.72 27.17 11.64
N LEU A 96 6.48 26.29 10.68
CA LEU A 96 5.63 26.58 9.53
C LEU A 96 4.15 26.49 9.95
N HIS A 97 3.44 27.61 9.82
CA HIS A 97 2.01 27.73 10.16
C HIS A 97 1.07 27.51 8.96
N VAL A 98 1.62 27.24 7.78
CA VAL A 98 0.87 27.06 6.54
C VAL A 98 0.92 25.59 6.13
N SER A 99 -0.20 25.06 5.65
CA SER A 99 -0.25 23.70 5.10
C SER A 99 0.75 23.55 3.94
N PRO A 100 1.52 22.47 3.89
CA PRO A 100 2.48 22.26 2.81
C PRO A 100 1.76 22.10 1.47
N HIS A 101 2.37 22.65 0.41
CA HIS A 101 1.96 22.34 -0.96
C HIS A 101 2.47 20.94 -1.33
N LEU A 102 1.55 20.01 -1.58
CA LEU A 102 1.91 18.66 -2.00
C LEU A 102 2.26 18.64 -3.49
N VAL A 103 3.39 18.03 -3.81
CA VAL A 103 3.85 17.83 -5.18
C VAL A 103 4.15 16.35 -5.42
N ASP A 104 3.70 15.84 -6.55
CA ASP A 104 4.04 14.50 -7.01
C ASP A 104 5.35 14.55 -7.80
N VAL A 105 6.33 13.73 -7.40
CA VAL A 105 7.62 13.57 -8.08
C VAL A 105 7.72 12.16 -8.64
N ILE A 106 7.87 12.04 -9.95
CA ILE A 106 7.98 10.77 -10.66
C ILE A 106 9.45 10.51 -10.97
N PHE A 107 9.98 9.40 -10.47
CA PHE A 107 11.35 8.96 -10.73
C PHE A 107 11.43 7.95 -11.88
N GLY A 108 12.51 8.02 -12.64
CA GLY A 108 12.90 7.02 -13.62
C GLY A 108 13.51 5.76 -12.98
N PRO A 109 13.67 4.67 -13.75
CA PRO A 109 14.30 3.44 -13.27
C PRO A 109 15.76 3.61 -12.81
N ASP A 110 16.43 4.65 -13.30
CA ASP A 110 17.79 5.09 -12.98
C ASP A 110 17.84 6.00 -11.73
N GLY A 111 16.69 6.31 -11.13
CA GLY A 111 16.57 7.21 -9.98
C GLY A 111 16.54 8.70 -10.34
N SER A 112 16.61 9.07 -11.63
CA SER A 112 16.50 10.47 -12.06
C SER A 112 15.05 10.98 -11.95
N GLU A 113 14.87 12.26 -11.58
CA GLU A 113 13.55 12.89 -11.57
C GLU A 113 13.07 13.11 -13.01
N ARG A 114 11.93 12.53 -13.37
CA ARG A 114 11.31 12.65 -14.70
C ARG A 114 10.28 13.75 -14.78
N GLU A 115 9.48 13.91 -13.72
CA GLU A 115 8.34 14.83 -13.71
C GLU A 115 8.06 15.30 -12.29
N ARG A 116 7.71 16.57 -12.14
CA ARG A 116 7.22 17.18 -10.91
C ARG A 116 5.97 17.98 -11.22
N LYS A 117 4.89 17.72 -10.49
CA LYS A 117 3.61 18.39 -10.67
C LYS A 117 2.89 18.62 -9.35
N GLU A 118 1.89 19.50 -9.34
CA GLU A 118 0.99 19.62 -8.20
C GLU A 118 0.25 18.31 -7.95
N ALA A 119 0.15 17.92 -6.68
CA ALA A 119 -0.59 16.72 -6.30
C ALA A 119 -2.06 16.89 -6.67
N SER A 120 -2.58 15.97 -7.47
CA SER A 120 -4.00 15.93 -7.78
C SER A 120 -4.73 15.00 -6.84
N ASN A 121 -5.94 15.38 -6.46
CA ASN A 121 -6.78 14.52 -5.63
C ASN A 121 -7.55 13.53 -6.51
N ILE A 122 -7.25 12.24 -6.38
CA ILE A 122 -7.85 11.18 -7.18
C ILE A 122 -8.83 10.38 -6.31
N PRO A 123 -10.15 10.42 -6.61
CA PRO A 123 -11.13 9.67 -5.84
C PRO A 123 -10.98 8.16 -6.07
N GLY A 124 -11.44 7.37 -5.08
CA GLY A 124 -11.60 5.93 -5.25
C GLY A 124 -12.76 5.60 -6.20
N ASN A 125 -12.52 4.70 -7.18
CA ASN A 125 -13.52 4.29 -8.17
C ASN A 125 -14.02 2.84 -7.99
N VAL A 126 -13.63 2.18 -6.89
CA VAL A 126 -14.13 0.84 -6.51
C VAL A 126 -15.14 1.00 -5.37
N ASN A 127 -16.39 1.24 -5.69
CA ASN A 127 -17.43 1.58 -4.71
C ASN A 127 -18.77 0.88 -5.04
N ASP A 128 -19.83 1.27 -4.35
CA ASP A 128 -21.21 0.84 -4.54
C ASP A 128 -22.04 1.84 -5.37
N GLU A 129 -21.37 2.67 -6.19
CA GLU A 129 -22.04 3.56 -7.16
C GLU A 129 -21.79 3.08 -8.59
N THR A 130 -20.52 2.81 -8.94
CA THR A 130 -20.14 2.35 -10.28
C THR A 130 -19.58 0.94 -10.21
N PRO A 131 -20.07 -0.01 -11.04
CA PRO A 131 -19.57 -1.38 -11.01
C PRO A 131 -18.13 -1.46 -11.49
N VAL A 132 -17.33 -2.25 -10.79
CA VAL A 132 -16.10 -2.83 -11.33
C VAL A 132 -16.48 -3.78 -12.46
N ARG A 133 -15.92 -3.57 -13.65
CA ARG A 133 -16.37 -4.21 -14.87
C ARG A 133 -15.53 -5.41 -15.27
N TRP A 134 -16.21 -6.48 -15.65
CA TRP A 134 -15.64 -7.58 -16.41
C TRP A 134 -15.19 -7.08 -17.79
N THR A 135 -13.90 -7.09 -18.06
CA THR A 135 -13.37 -6.56 -19.34
C THR A 135 -13.41 -7.57 -20.48
N GLY A 136 -13.69 -8.84 -20.18
CA GLY A 136 -13.59 -9.96 -21.14
C GLY A 136 -12.16 -10.37 -21.47
N ARG A 137 -11.14 -9.61 -21.02
CA ARG A 137 -9.73 -9.94 -21.24
C ARG A 137 -9.30 -11.02 -20.27
N LYS A 138 -9.43 -12.27 -20.71
CA LYS A 138 -8.96 -13.45 -19.98
C LYS A 138 -7.49 -13.72 -20.26
N LEU A 139 -6.75 -14.16 -19.25
CA LEU A 139 -5.37 -14.65 -19.35
C LEU A 139 -5.28 -16.02 -18.66
N PRO A 140 -4.57 -17.00 -19.24
CA PRO A 140 -4.26 -18.24 -18.55
C PRO A 140 -3.55 -17.95 -17.22
N ARG A 141 -3.89 -18.69 -16.17
CA ARG A 141 -3.38 -18.45 -14.82
C ARG A 141 -1.86 -18.50 -14.75
N GLY A 142 -1.24 -19.49 -15.43
CA GLY A 142 0.22 -19.60 -15.52
C GLY A 142 0.90 -18.41 -16.21
N GLN A 143 0.20 -17.77 -17.16
CA GLN A 143 0.72 -16.56 -17.83
C GLN A 143 0.58 -15.32 -16.92
N ALA A 144 -0.51 -15.21 -16.17
CA ALA A 144 -0.73 -14.09 -15.26
C ALA A 144 0.36 -14.00 -14.18
N ILE A 145 0.72 -15.14 -13.56
CA ILE A 145 1.72 -15.19 -12.48
C ILE A 145 3.16 -14.94 -12.95
N THR A 146 3.45 -15.16 -14.24
CA THR A 146 4.79 -14.92 -14.81
C THR A 146 4.94 -13.52 -15.39
N ARG A 147 3.83 -12.88 -15.77
CA ARG A 147 3.82 -11.52 -16.33
C ARG A 147 3.61 -10.41 -15.31
N PHE A 148 3.01 -10.69 -14.16
CA PHE A 148 2.65 -9.64 -13.20
C PHE A 148 3.14 -9.97 -11.79
N SER A 149 3.61 -8.94 -11.09
CA SER A 149 3.88 -9.03 -9.66
C SER A 149 2.63 -8.62 -8.88
N PHE A 150 1.96 -9.58 -8.26
CA PHE A 150 0.79 -9.32 -7.43
C PHE A 150 1.20 -8.79 -6.05
N ARG A 151 0.68 -7.62 -5.67
CA ARG A 151 1.01 -6.94 -4.40
C ARG A 151 -0.02 -7.22 -3.31
N ARG A 152 -1.28 -7.41 -3.70
CA ARG A 152 -2.40 -7.59 -2.77
C ARG A 152 -3.42 -8.55 -3.37
N THR A 153 -4.02 -9.38 -2.52
CA THR A 153 -5.16 -10.21 -2.89
C THR A 153 -6.35 -9.88 -1.98
N ILE A 154 -7.52 -9.73 -2.58
CA ILE A 154 -8.78 -9.42 -1.91
C ILE A 154 -9.76 -10.56 -2.17
N ALA A 155 -10.46 -11.02 -1.14
CA ALA A 155 -11.52 -12.00 -1.29
C ALA A 155 -12.84 -11.31 -1.64
N VAL A 156 -13.53 -11.82 -2.67
CA VAL A 156 -14.88 -11.40 -3.08
C VAL A 156 -15.88 -12.38 -2.49
N LYS A 157 -16.87 -11.88 -1.74
CA LYS A 157 -17.84 -12.68 -0.98
C LYS A 157 -19.27 -12.27 -1.32
N HIS A 158 -20.14 -13.28 -1.36
CA HIS A 158 -21.58 -13.08 -1.44
C HIS A 158 -22.14 -12.49 -0.13
N VAL A 159 -23.29 -11.85 -0.23
CA VAL A 159 -24.04 -11.30 0.90
C VAL A 159 -25.32 -12.09 1.19
N ASP A 160 -25.83 -12.81 0.19
CA ASP A 160 -27.07 -13.58 0.22
C ASP A 160 -27.00 -14.74 -0.80
N GLY A 161 -28.10 -15.49 -0.94
CA GLY A 161 -28.19 -16.63 -1.87
C GLY A 161 -28.13 -16.24 -3.35
N LEU A 162 -28.69 -15.08 -3.74
CA LEU A 162 -28.68 -14.63 -5.13
C LEU A 162 -27.26 -14.24 -5.58
N THR A 163 -26.54 -13.52 -4.71
CA THR A 163 -25.14 -13.17 -4.92
C THR A 163 -24.21 -14.37 -4.78
N TYR A 164 -24.60 -15.41 -4.05
CA TYR A 164 -23.91 -16.70 -4.05
C TYR A 164 -23.93 -17.32 -5.45
N ASP A 165 -25.11 -17.50 -6.05
CA ASP A 165 -25.21 -18.14 -7.38
C ASP A 165 -24.48 -17.31 -8.45
N PHE A 166 -24.61 -15.98 -8.37
CA PHE A 166 -23.92 -15.05 -9.25
C PHE A 166 -22.40 -15.21 -9.20
N LEU A 167 -21.81 -15.22 -7.99
CA LEU A 167 -20.37 -15.32 -7.81
C LEU A 167 -19.86 -16.75 -8.03
N TYR A 168 -20.65 -17.77 -7.71
CA TYR A 168 -20.32 -19.17 -7.96
C TYR A 168 -20.18 -19.42 -9.46
N ALA A 169 -21.14 -18.95 -10.27
CA ALA A 169 -21.08 -19.10 -11.72
C ALA A 169 -19.83 -18.45 -12.34
N MET A 170 -19.46 -17.25 -11.86
CA MET A 170 -18.21 -16.59 -12.27
C MET A 170 -16.98 -17.40 -11.86
N ALA A 171 -16.95 -17.92 -10.63
CA ALA A 171 -15.84 -18.71 -10.13
C ALA A 171 -15.67 -20.01 -10.91
N GLN A 172 -16.79 -20.66 -11.26
CA GLN A 172 -16.83 -21.90 -12.02
C GLN A 172 -16.26 -21.71 -13.43
N SER A 173 -16.76 -20.72 -14.18
CA SER A 173 -16.25 -20.44 -15.54
C SER A 173 -14.74 -20.18 -15.55
N LEU A 174 -14.23 -19.36 -14.61
CA LEU A 174 -12.80 -19.06 -14.53
C LEU A 174 -11.96 -20.29 -14.14
N ALA A 175 -12.49 -21.15 -13.27
CA ALA A 175 -11.82 -22.37 -12.84
C ALA A 175 -11.74 -23.41 -13.98
N GLU A 176 -12.84 -23.59 -14.72
CA GLU A 176 -12.91 -24.52 -15.87
C GLU A 176 -11.96 -24.09 -17.01
N GLU A 177 -11.80 -22.79 -17.21
CA GLU A 177 -10.91 -22.23 -18.23
C GLU A 177 -9.44 -22.10 -17.79
N ASP A 178 -9.10 -22.43 -16.53
CA ASP A 178 -7.79 -22.16 -15.89
C ASP A 178 -7.28 -20.73 -16.18
N ALA A 179 -8.17 -19.75 -16.04
CA ALA A 179 -7.93 -18.38 -16.44
C ALA A 179 -8.28 -17.37 -15.34
N MET A 180 -7.62 -16.21 -15.41
CA MET A 180 -8.01 -15.01 -14.69
C MET A 180 -8.60 -14.02 -15.69
N VAL A 181 -9.60 -13.24 -15.28
CA VAL A 181 -10.11 -12.13 -16.09
C VAL A 181 -9.66 -10.80 -15.53
N MET A 182 -9.28 -9.87 -16.41
CA MET A 182 -9.00 -8.50 -15.99
C MET A 182 -10.28 -7.77 -15.65
N LEU A 183 -10.24 -7.04 -14.54
CA LEU A 183 -11.29 -6.12 -14.11
C LEU A 183 -10.83 -4.67 -14.29
N GLY A 184 -11.77 -3.80 -14.66
CA GLY A 184 -11.50 -2.37 -14.87
C GLY A 184 -12.51 -1.48 -14.16
N GLY A 185 -12.04 -0.32 -13.71
CA GLY A 185 -12.85 0.73 -13.12
C GLY A 185 -13.43 1.68 -14.17
N GLY A 186 -14.26 2.61 -13.69
CA GLY A 186 -14.88 3.66 -14.49
C GLY A 186 -16.01 3.17 -15.40
N ALA A 187 -16.70 4.12 -16.03
CA ALA A 187 -17.89 3.85 -16.83
C ALA A 187 -17.66 2.86 -17.99
N LYS A 188 -16.45 2.80 -18.54
CA LYS A 188 -16.08 1.92 -19.66
C LYS A 188 -15.20 0.73 -19.24
N GLY A 189 -14.87 0.56 -17.97
CA GLY A 189 -14.03 -0.55 -17.49
C GLY A 189 -12.59 -0.48 -18.00
N LYS A 190 -12.09 0.73 -18.27
CA LYS A 190 -10.73 0.98 -18.80
C LYS A 190 -9.80 1.62 -17.78
N GLU A 191 -10.34 2.12 -16.68
CA GLU A 191 -9.56 2.77 -15.63
C GLU A 191 -8.96 1.71 -14.69
N PRO A 192 -7.84 2.03 -14.02
CA PRO A 192 -7.35 1.19 -12.94
C PRO A 192 -8.35 1.14 -11.77
N LEU A 193 -8.20 0.15 -10.91
CA LEU A 193 -8.95 0.03 -9.66
C LEU A 193 -8.27 0.86 -8.57
N ILE A 194 -8.99 1.86 -8.05
CA ILE A 194 -8.56 2.74 -6.97
C ILE A 194 -9.52 2.55 -5.79
N PHE A 195 -9.01 2.00 -4.69
CA PHE A 195 -9.83 1.62 -3.55
C PHE A 195 -10.08 2.78 -2.59
N GLN A 196 -9.25 3.80 -2.53
CA GLN A 196 -9.47 4.92 -1.62
C GLN A 196 -8.92 6.19 -2.27
N GLU A 197 -9.33 7.33 -1.75
CA GLU A 197 -8.81 8.63 -2.17
C GLU A 197 -7.27 8.63 -2.11
N ASN A 198 -6.65 9.05 -3.21
CA ASN A 198 -5.19 9.02 -3.43
C ASN A 198 -4.55 7.64 -3.22
N GLY A 199 -5.35 6.58 -3.34
CA GLY A 199 -4.89 5.20 -3.25
C GLY A 199 -4.10 4.78 -4.49
N THR A 200 -3.21 3.80 -4.32
CA THR A 200 -2.45 3.24 -5.43
C THR A 200 -3.38 2.67 -6.52
N PRO A 201 -3.20 3.04 -7.80
CA PRO A 201 -3.95 2.45 -8.90
C PRO A 201 -3.48 1.03 -9.19
N TYR A 202 -4.41 0.08 -9.32
CA TYR A 202 -4.12 -1.31 -9.61
C TYR A 202 -4.80 -1.82 -10.89
N ARG A 203 -4.13 -2.75 -11.58
CA ARG A 203 -4.78 -3.69 -12.49
C ARG A 203 -5.37 -4.83 -11.65
N GLY A 204 -6.66 -5.08 -11.80
CA GLY A 204 -7.36 -6.15 -11.10
C GLY A 204 -7.45 -7.42 -11.96
N PHE A 205 -7.17 -8.57 -11.36
CA PHE A 205 -7.29 -9.89 -11.98
C PHE A 205 -8.14 -10.77 -11.08
N LEU A 206 -9.29 -11.21 -11.59
CA LEU A 206 -10.20 -12.07 -10.86
C LEU A 206 -9.88 -13.54 -11.16
N GLU A 207 -9.53 -14.30 -10.12
CA GLU A 207 -9.38 -15.76 -10.16
C GLU A 207 -10.61 -16.42 -9.53
N GLY A 208 -11.11 -17.47 -10.18
CA GLY A 208 -12.15 -18.36 -9.64
C GLY A 208 -11.58 -19.72 -9.25
N ARG A 209 -12.07 -20.27 -8.13
CA ARG A 209 -11.84 -21.67 -7.72
C ARG A 209 -13.14 -22.25 -7.19
N VAL A 210 -13.40 -23.52 -7.47
CA VAL A 210 -14.59 -24.26 -7.01
C VAL A 210 -14.21 -25.62 -6.42
N ASP A 211 -14.98 -26.07 -5.44
CA ASP A 211 -14.86 -27.37 -4.75
C ASP A 211 -16.26 -27.80 -4.29
N GLY A 212 -16.95 -28.53 -5.17
CA GLY A 212 -18.38 -28.82 -5.02
C GLY A 212 -19.17 -27.52 -4.86
N PRO A 213 -20.01 -27.36 -3.81
CA PRO A 213 -20.77 -26.13 -3.56
C PRO A 213 -19.93 -25.00 -2.93
N ARG A 214 -18.62 -25.18 -2.78
CA ARG A 214 -17.75 -24.13 -2.23
C ARG A 214 -17.06 -23.41 -3.37
N TYR A 215 -16.96 -22.09 -3.27
CA TYR A 215 -16.19 -21.29 -4.23
C TYR A 215 -15.25 -20.32 -3.51
N LYS A 216 -14.25 -19.85 -4.25
CA LYS A 216 -13.43 -18.69 -3.90
C LYS A 216 -13.29 -17.82 -5.13
N LEU A 217 -13.56 -16.53 -4.96
CA LEU A 217 -13.17 -15.49 -5.91
C LEU A 217 -12.09 -14.63 -5.26
N LEU A 218 -10.94 -14.57 -5.93
CA LEU A 218 -9.77 -13.82 -5.48
C LEU A 218 -9.48 -12.72 -6.48
N LEU A 219 -9.57 -11.47 -6.04
CA LEU A 219 -9.15 -10.31 -6.81
C LEU A 219 -7.69 -10.01 -6.49
N HIS A 220 -6.80 -10.43 -7.40
CA HIS A 220 -5.38 -10.12 -7.34
C HIS A 220 -5.12 -8.74 -7.94
N LEU A 221 -4.32 -7.94 -7.24
CA LEU A 221 -4.01 -6.57 -7.59
C LEU A 221 -2.53 -6.44 -7.92
N SER A 222 -2.24 -5.91 -9.11
CA SER A 222 -0.87 -5.62 -9.55
C SER A 222 -0.78 -4.22 -10.13
N ASN A 223 0.30 -3.51 -9.81
CA ASN A 223 0.70 -2.27 -10.44
C ASN A 223 2.06 -2.39 -11.15
N LEU A 224 2.56 -3.64 -11.31
CA LEU A 224 3.87 -3.92 -11.89
C LEU A 224 3.79 -5.11 -12.84
N GLU A 225 4.12 -4.84 -14.09
CA GLU A 225 4.31 -5.85 -15.12
C GLU A 225 5.79 -6.21 -15.21
N LEU A 226 6.08 -7.50 -15.14
CA LEU A 226 7.43 -8.04 -15.20
C LEU A 226 7.91 -8.00 -16.64
N ARG A 227 9.12 -7.49 -16.84
CA ARG A 227 9.83 -7.54 -18.12
C ARG A 227 11.00 -8.50 -17.99
N VAL A 228 11.28 -9.23 -19.06
CA VAL A 228 12.53 -9.99 -19.15
C VAL A 228 13.66 -8.96 -19.19
N PRO A 229 14.70 -9.08 -18.34
CA PRO A 229 15.87 -8.23 -18.44
C PRO A 229 16.46 -8.34 -19.85
N ASP A 230 16.93 -7.23 -20.41
CA ASP A 230 17.72 -7.30 -21.64
C ASP A 230 18.93 -8.21 -21.39
N ALA A 231 19.23 -9.11 -22.33
CA ALA A 231 20.39 -9.97 -22.20
C ALA A 231 21.62 -9.06 -22.01
N ALA A 232 22.36 -9.27 -20.92
CA ALA A 232 23.58 -8.52 -20.66
C ALA A 232 24.45 -8.61 -21.92
N ALA A 233 24.73 -7.46 -22.53
CA ALA A 233 25.66 -7.38 -23.65
C ALA A 233 26.97 -8.02 -23.18
N SER A 234 27.29 -9.18 -23.75
CA SER A 234 28.46 -9.98 -23.42
C SER A 234 29.70 -9.39 -24.07
#